data_AF-A0A378TD20-F1
#
_entry.id   AF-A0A378TD20-F1
#
_cell.length_a   1.000
_cell.length_b   1.000
_cell.length_c   1.000
_cell.angle_alpha   90.00
_cell.angle_beta   90.00
_cell.angle_gamma   90.00
#
_symmetry.space_group_name_H-M   'P 1'
#
loop_
_entity.id
_entity.type
_entity.pdbx_description
1 polymer ?
#
loop_
_entity_poly.entity_id
_entity_poly.type
_entity_poly.pdbx_seq_one_letter_code
_entity_poly.pdbx_strand_id
1 'polypeptide(L)'
;MNRLAAAIVLVVALLSGCAGVPNSSAPQAIGTVERSAPPSLPKPTPGMEPDLLLREFLKATADPANRHLAARQFLTESASNSWDDAGSALLIDRVVFVETRSAERVSVSMRADILGSLSDIGVFETAEGALPDPGPIELVKTEDGWRIDRLPNGVFLDWQQFQATYKRHTLYFIDPTGATMTPDPRYVAVSDPDQLATELVTKMISGPRSEMANTVRNMLAEPLRLRGPVTRADGGKTGIGRGYGGARVELENLSTTDPHSRQLLAAQIIWTLARADIKGPYVIDVDGAPLDERFADGWNTSDVAATDPGATDGAAAGLHALLGGVLHFLDGERATRVPGGFGQMPDQRAASLSRDGQQVASVTMVRAGAPDQESALWIGALGRDGERSTVARSLSRPTWALDQAVWIVVDGNIVLRVIREAASGEPAQIPVDSTAVSTRFPGPSRNCSSPGTEPGRPW
;
A
#
# COMPACT_ATOMS: atom_id res chain seq x y z
N MET A 1 -43.09 44.93 -45.74
CA MET A 1 -41.61 44.88 -45.78
C MET A 1 -40.96 44.85 -44.39
N ASN A 2 -41.38 45.65 -43.39
CA ASN A 2 -40.69 45.71 -42.09
C ASN A 2 -40.73 44.43 -41.22
N ARG A 3 -41.75 43.57 -41.35
CA ARG A 3 -41.85 42.33 -40.54
C ARG A 3 -40.96 41.18 -41.05
N LEU A 4 -40.72 41.13 -42.36
CA LEU A 4 -39.82 40.15 -42.97
C LEU A 4 -38.36 40.50 -42.69
N ALA A 5 -38.01 41.79 -42.72
CA ALA A 5 -36.69 42.27 -42.33
C ALA A 5 -36.36 41.96 -40.86
N ALA A 6 -37.32 42.16 -39.95
CA ALA A 6 -37.12 41.84 -38.53
C ALA A 6 -36.95 40.33 -38.29
N ALA A 7 -37.67 39.47 -39.01
CA ALA A 7 -37.54 38.02 -38.91
C ALA A 7 -36.18 37.53 -39.44
N ILE A 8 -35.68 38.11 -40.53
CA ILE A 8 -34.37 37.77 -41.11
C ILE A 8 -33.23 38.21 -40.18
N VAL A 9 -33.32 39.40 -39.58
CA VAL A 9 -32.31 39.86 -38.61
C VAL A 9 -32.25 38.98 -37.37
N LEU A 10 -33.40 38.49 -36.88
CA LEU A 10 -33.45 37.61 -35.71
C LEU A 10 -32.85 36.22 -36.02
N VAL A 11 -33.09 35.68 -37.22
CA VAL A 11 -32.52 34.38 -37.65
C VAL A 11 -31.00 34.47 -37.84
N VAL A 12 -30.48 35.57 -38.39
CA VAL A 12 -29.02 35.78 -38.55
C VAL A 12 -28.32 35.94 -37.20
N ALA A 13 -28.96 36.59 -36.22
CA ALA A 13 -28.38 36.75 -34.89
C ALA A 13 -28.23 35.40 -34.14
N LEU A 14 -29.18 34.47 -34.30
CA LEU A 14 -29.17 33.15 -33.67
C LEU A 14 -28.12 32.18 -34.27
N LEU A 15 -27.62 32.44 -35.48
CA LEU A 15 -26.60 31.62 -36.17
C LEU A 15 -25.15 32.04 -35.85
N SER A 16 -24.93 33.11 -35.08
CA SER A 16 -23.59 33.63 -34.78
C SER A 16 -22.96 33.10 -33.47
N GLY A 17 -23.63 32.16 -32.79
CA GLY A 17 -23.19 31.57 -31.52
C GLY A 17 -22.26 30.36 -31.66
N CYS A 18 -21.20 30.44 -32.47
CA CYS A 18 -20.12 29.45 -32.40
C CYS A 18 -19.13 29.86 -31.30
N ALA A 19 -19.37 29.44 -30.05
CA ALA A 19 -18.34 29.46 -29.02
C ALA A 19 -17.31 28.38 -29.34
N GLY A 20 -16.30 28.72 -30.13
CA GLY A 20 -15.14 27.86 -30.36
C GLY A 20 -14.30 27.81 -29.08
N VAL A 21 -14.42 26.71 -28.34
CA VAL A 21 -13.44 26.36 -27.31
C VAL A 21 -12.11 26.11 -28.03
N PRO A 22 -11.00 26.78 -27.68
CA PRO A 22 -9.72 26.52 -28.31
C PRO A 22 -9.28 25.08 -28.04
N ASN A 23 -9.15 24.26 -29.10
CA ASN A 23 -8.68 22.87 -28.98
C ASN A 23 -7.16 22.75 -28.76
N SER A 24 -6.45 23.85 -28.54
CA SER A 24 -5.07 23.81 -28.06
C SER A 24 -4.67 25.13 -27.42
N SER A 25 -4.41 25.09 -26.11
CA SER A 25 -3.37 25.93 -25.54
C SER A 25 -2.07 25.15 -25.64
N ALA A 26 -0.99 25.73 -26.19
CA ALA A 26 0.33 25.16 -26.00
C ALA A 26 0.54 24.99 -24.49
N PRO A 27 0.96 23.82 -23.99
CA PRO A 27 1.21 23.66 -22.57
C PRO A 27 2.26 24.69 -22.16
N GLN A 28 1.86 25.68 -21.37
CA GLN A 28 2.83 26.47 -20.65
C GLN A 28 3.39 25.55 -19.59
N ALA A 29 4.68 25.23 -19.70
CA ALA A 29 5.42 24.67 -18.60
C ALA A 29 5.26 25.67 -17.45
N ILE A 30 4.40 25.34 -16.48
CA ILE A 30 4.54 25.89 -15.14
C ILE A 30 5.97 25.51 -14.79
N GLY A 31 6.83 26.53 -14.66
CA GLY A 31 8.24 26.35 -14.35
C GLY A 31 8.33 25.29 -13.26
N THR A 32 9.23 24.32 -13.45
CA THR A 32 9.56 23.32 -12.44
C THR A 32 9.50 24.01 -11.09
N VAL A 33 8.53 23.63 -10.25
CA VAL A 33 8.57 24.01 -8.84
C VAL A 33 9.98 23.62 -8.43
N GLU A 34 10.81 24.61 -8.13
CA GLU A 34 12.16 24.37 -7.66
C GLU A 34 11.98 23.54 -6.40
N ARG A 35 12.15 22.23 -6.57
CA ARG A 35 12.11 21.29 -5.48
C ARG A 35 13.29 21.73 -4.63
N SER A 36 12.98 22.24 -3.43
CA SER A 36 13.98 22.67 -2.48
C SER A 36 15.11 21.64 -2.46
N ALA A 37 16.36 22.11 -2.55
CA ALA A 37 17.51 21.21 -2.50
C ALA A 37 17.32 20.23 -1.33
N PRO A 38 17.66 18.94 -1.50
CA PRO A 38 17.58 17.98 -0.41
C PRO A 38 18.23 18.60 0.83
N PRO A 39 17.59 18.56 2.01
CA PRO A 39 18.19 19.11 3.21
C PRO A 39 19.60 18.54 3.34
N SER A 40 20.60 19.42 3.47
CA SER A 40 21.98 18.97 3.63
C SER A 40 22.02 18.09 4.87
N LEU A 41 22.38 16.82 4.70
CA LEU A 41 22.52 15.89 5.81
C LEU A 41 23.55 16.46 6.80
N PRO A 42 23.33 16.28 8.10
CA PRO A 42 24.21 16.85 9.09
C PRO A 42 25.60 16.21 8.99
N LYS A 43 26.61 17.02 9.31
CA LYS A 43 28.02 16.62 9.29
C LYS A 43 28.66 16.94 10.64
N PRO A 44 29.60 16.12 11.13
CA PRO A 44 30.32 16.43 12.35
C PRO A 44 31.16 17.70 12.17
N THR A 45 31.24 18.52 13.21
CA THR A 45 32.13 19.69 13.24
C THR A 45 33.02 19.64 14.48
N PRO A 46 34.23 20.24 14.45
CA PRO A 46 35.17 20.14 15.57
C PRO A 46 34.65 20.65 16.91
N GLY A 47 33.67 21.57 16.90
CA GLY A 47 33.06 22.15 18.10
C GLY A 47 31.82 21.42 18.63
N MET A 48 31.38 20.31 18.02
CA MET A 48 30.23 19.56 18.52
C MET A 48 30.55 18.84 19.84
N GLU A 49 29.74 19.10 20.86
CA GLU A 49 29.75 18.32 22.10
C GLU A 49 29.14 16.92 21.90
N PRO A 50 29.49 15.93 22.76
CA PRO A 50 29.04 14.55 22.64
C PRO A 50 27.53 14.34 22.43
N ASP A 51 26.66 14.90 23.27
CA ASP A 51 25.19 14.80 23.12
C ASP A 51 24.71 15.31 21.74
N LEU A 52 25.20 16.46 21.29
CA LEU A 52 24.83 17.02 20.00
C LEU A 52 25.32 16.14 18.85
N LEU A 53 26.54 15.62 18.95
CA LEU A 53 27.10 14.70 17.97
C LEU A 53 26.23 13.46 17.80
N LEU A 54 25.76 12.85 18.90
CA LEU A 54 24.89 11.68 18.86
C LEU A 54 23.51 12.00 18.25
N ARG A 55 22.94 13.17 18.56
CA ARG A 55 21.67 13.59 17.97
C ARG A 55 21.78 13.80 16.46
N GLU A 56 22.85 14.43 16.00
CA GLU A 56 23.10 14.64 14.57
C GLU A 56 23.45 13.32 13.86
N PHE A 57 24.13 12.39 14.53
CA PHE A 57 24.32 11.02 14.04
C PHE A 57 22.96 10.31 13.83
N LEU A 58 22.05 10.34 14.81
CA LEU A 58 20.71 9.74 14.68
C LEU A 58 19.84 10.41 13.61
N LYS A 59 20.09 11.67 13.27
CA LYS A 59 19.44 12.30 12.11
C LYS A 59 20.05 11.79 10.80
N ALA A 60 21.37 11.64 10.75
CA ALA A 60 22.08 11.16 9.58
C ALA A 60 21.79 9.68 9.26
N THR A 61 21.40 8.86 10.25
CA THR A 61 21.01 7.45 10.03
C THR A 61 19.73 7.29 9.23
N ALA A 62 18.97 8.35 8.97
CA ALA A 62 17.78 8.24 8.15
C ALA A 62 18.03 8.28 6.64
N ASP A 63 19.25 8.61 6.19
CA ASP A 63 19.62 8.38 4.80
C ASP A 63 20.32 7.02 4.67
N PRO A 64 19.67 6.01 4.07
CA PRO A 64 20.28 4.69 3.88
C PRO A 64 21.33 4.66 2.76
N ALA A 65 21.49 5.73 1.97
CA ALA A 65 22.35 5.72 0.80
C ALA A 65 23.81 5.39 1.13
N ASN A 66 24.41 4.57 0.26
CA ASN A 66 25.82 4.14 0.36
C ASN A 66 26.18 3.58 1.74
N ARG A 67 25.31 2.72 2.30
CA ARG A 67 25.46 2.17 3.65
C ARG A 67 25.50 3.27 4.72
N HIS A 68 24.50 4.15 4.73
CA HIS A 68 24.44 5.27 5.68
C HIS A 68 25.70 6.14 5.69
N LEU A 69 26.24 6.47 4.52
CA LEU A 69 27.51 7.18 4.38
C LEU A 69 27.54 8.52 5.14
N ALA A 70 26.40 9.19 5.28
CA ALA A 70 26.28 10.40 6.08
C ALA A 70 26.50 10.13 7.57
N ALA A 71 25.85 9.11 8.13
CA ALA A 71 26.00 8.71 9.53
C ALA A 71 27.43 8.23 9.83
N ARG A 72 28.05 7.52 8.88
CA ARG A 72 29.43 7.03 9.01
C ARG A 72 30.47 8.13 9.19
N GLN A 73 30.18 9.38 8.79
CA GLN A 73 31.09 10.50 9.02
C GLN A 73 31.26 10.85 10.51
N PHE A 74 30.28 10.52 11.34
CA PHE A 74 30.32 10.74 12.81
C PHE A 74 31.14 9.68 13.55
N LEU A 75 31.51 8.60 12.87
CA LEU A 75 32.24 7.46 13.43
C LEU A 75 33.75 7.66 13.29
N THR A 76 34.54 7.00 14.14
CA THR A 76 35.96 6.74 13.84
C THR A 76 36.06 5.78 12.64
N GLU A 77 37.22 5.73 11.99
CA GLU A 77 37.42 4.83 10.85
C GLU A 77 37.21 3.36 11.24
N SER A 78 37.71 2.95 12.41
CA SER A 78 37.51 1.61 12.97
C SER A 78 36.04 1.30 13.21
N ALA A 79 35.30 2.22 13.83
CA ALA A 79 33.88 2.07 14.11
C ALA A 79 33.03 2.05 12.83
N SER A 80 33.37 2.87 11.84
CA SER A 80 32.74 2.82 10.53
C SER A 80 32.96 1.44 9.90
N ASN A 81 34.19 0.95 9.82
CA ASN A 81 34.44 -0.34 9.17
C ASN A 81 33.75 -1.54 9.86
N SER A 82 33.54 -1.48 11.18
CA SER A 82 32.92 -2.56 11.95
C SER A 82 31.40 -2.45 12.12
N TRP A 83 30.80 -1.26 11.97
CA TRP A 83 29.37 -1.05 12.15
C TRP A 83 28.56 -1.77 11.07
N ASP A 84 27.75 -2.73 11.51
CA ASP A 84 26.75 -3.40 10.69
C ASP A 84 25.45 -2.59 10.68
N ASP A 85 25.19 -1.96 9.55
CA ASP A 85 24.03 -1.13 9.27
C ASP A 85 22.96 -1.85 8.43
N ALA A 86 23.13 -3.16 8.20
CA ALA A 86 22.20 -3.96 7.41
C ALA A 86 20.99 -4.43 8.23
N GLY A 87 19.94 -4.85 7.52
CA GLY A 87 18.74 -5.42 8.11
C GLY A 87 17.68 -4.39 8.49
N SER A 88 16.88 -4.69 9.51
CA SER A 88 15.78 -3.83 9.95
C SER A 88 16.25 -2.65 10.79
N ALA A 89 15.64 -1.48 10.57
CA ALA A 89 15.82 -0.33 11.43
C ALA A 89 14.73 -0.27 12.52
N LEU A 90 15.09 0.22 13.71
CA LEU A 90 14.14 0.46 14.81
C LEU A 90 13.73 1.94 14.81
N LEU A 91 12.43 2.19 14.76
CA LEU A 91 11.89 3.53 14.88
C LEU A 91 11.74 3.86 16.36
N ILE A 92 12.36 4.97 16.76
CA ILE A 92 12.43 5.41 18.14
C ILE A 92 11.95 6.84 18.31
N ASP A 93 11.49 7.15 19.52
CA ASP A 93 11.10 8.49 19.96
C ASP A 93 11.58 8.74 21.40
N ARG A 94 11.52 10.00 21.84
CA ARG A 94 11.88 10.45 23.19
C ARG A 94 13.27 9.99 23.62
N VAL A 95 14.24 10.17 22.73
CA VAL A 95 15.63 9.75 22.95
C VAL A 95 16.31 10.56 24.05
N VAL A 96 16.80 9.86 25.07
CA VAL A 96 17.56 10.38 26.19
C VAL A 96 18.93 9.71 26.25
N PHE A 97 19.98 10.53 26.25
CA PHE A 97 21.35 10.09 26.47
C PHE A 97 21.77 10.33 27.91
N VAL A 98 22.38 9.32 28.54
CA VAL A 98 23.00 9.46 29.86
C VAL A 98 24.49 9.26 29.71
N GLU A 99 25.24 10.34 29.92
CA GLU A 99 26.68 10.40 29.71
C GLU A 99 27.46 10.12 31.01
N THR A 100 28.56 9.39 30.87
CA THR A 100 29.63 9.27 31.88
C THR A 100 30.92 9.77 31.24
N ARG A 101 31.43 10.91 31.73
CA ARG A 101 32.57 11.62 31.14
C ARG A 101 33.90 11.27 31.82
N SER A 102 34.93 11.11 31.02
CA SER A 102 36.35 11.14 31.40
C SER A 102 37.08 12.18 30.53
N ALA A 103 38.38 12.39 30.74
CA ALA A 103 39.12 13.46 30.04
C ALA A 103 39.06 13.36 28.51
N GLU A 104 39.22 12.15 27.94
CA GLU A 104 39.30 11.93 26.49
C GLU A 104 38.25 10.95 25.96
N ARG A 105 37.36 10.46 26.83
CA ARG A 105 36.28 9.53 26.46
C ARG A 105 34.97 9.87 27.13
N VAL A 106 33.88 9.64 26.41
CA VAL A 106 32.52 9.70 26.95
C VAL A 106 31.84 8.37 26.66
N SER A 107 31.32 7.73 27.71
CA SER A 107 30.45 6.56 27.58
C SER A 107 29.00 7.00 27.72
N VAL A 108 28.14 6.55 26.82
CA VAL A 108 26.73 6.94 26.75
C VAL A 108 25.84 5.71 26.76
N SER A 109 24.83 5.74 27.62
CA SER A 109 23.69 4.82 27.54
C SER A 109 22.50 5.56 26.91
N MET A 110 21.79 4.88 26.00
CA MET A 110 20.64 5.44 25.30
C MET A 110 19.35 4.83 25.87
N ARG A 111 18.36 5.67 26.12
CA ARG A 111 16.98 5.26 26.40
C ARG A 111 16.06 5.92 25.39
N ALA A 112 15.07 5.19 24.92
CA ALA A 112 14.07 5.67 23.98
C ALA A 112 12.81 4.80 24.08
N ASP A 113 11.73 5.24 23.44
CA ASP A 113 10.55 4.42 23.22
C ASP A 113 10.54 3.89 21.79
N ILE A 114 10.11 2.65 21.59
CA ILE A 114 9.93 2.04 20.28
C ILE A 114 8.56 2.46 19.73
N LEU A 115 8.54 2.86 18.46
CA LEU A 115 7.33 3.08 17.68
C LEU A 115 7.07 1.98 16.65
N GLY A 116 8.11 1.22 16.30
CA GLY A 116 8.03 0.18 15.29
C GLY A 116 9.38 -0.25 14.74
N SER A 117 9.32 -1.07 13.71
CA SER A 117 10.47 -1.48 12.91
C SER A 117 10.20 -1.20 11.43
N LEU A 118 11.27 -0.97 10.69
CA LEU A 118 11.26 -0.87 9.24
C LEU A 118 12.16 -1.97 8.69
N SER A 119 11.60 -2.87 7.89
CA SER A 119 12.39 -3.91 7.22
C SER A 119 13.22 -3.33 6.07
N ASP A 120 14.21 -4.12 5.62
CA ASP A 120 15.03 -3.85 4.43
C ASP A 120 14.21 -3.67 3.14
N ILE A 121 13.11 -4.42 3.02
CA ILE A 121 12.15 -4.31 1.93
C ILE A 121 11.12 -3.18 2.15
N GLY A 122 11.30 -2.33 3.17
CA GLY A 122 10.49 -1.13 3.42
C GLY A 122 9.13 -1.39 4.06
N VAL A 123 8.93 -2.54 4.71
CA VAL A 123 7.70 -2.83 5.46
C VAL A 123 7.81 -2.19 6.84
N PHE A 124 6.86 -1.32 7.19
CA PHE A 124 6.76 -0.74 8.52
C PHE A 124 5.79 -1.54 9.38
N GLU A 125 6.25 -1.94 10.56
CA GLU A 125 5.47 -2.64 11.57
C GLU A 125 5.46 -1.84 12.86
N THR A 126 4.26 -1.55 13.37
CA THR A 126 4.08 -0.81 14.62
C THR A 126 4.45 -1.69 15.81
N ALA A 127 5.18 -1.11 16.75
CA ALA A 127 5.48 -1.72 18.04
C ALA A 127 5.43 -0.64 19.12
N GLU A 128 5.25 -1.04 20.37
CA GLU A 128 5.18 -0.14 21.51
C GLU A 128 6.02 -0.67 22.66
N GLY A 129 6.57 0.25 23.46
CA GLY A 129 7.32 -0.08 24.68
C GLY A 129 8.67 0.63 24.75
N ALA A 130 9.39 0.40 25.85
CA ALA A 130 10.73 0.94 26.02
C ALA A 130 11.74 0.18 25.14
N LEU A 131 12.69 0.89 24.55
CA LEU A 131 13.83 0.30 23.86
C LEU A 131 14.63 -0.55 24.86
N PRO A 132 14.79 -1.87 24.63
CA PRO A 132 15.74 -2.69 25.39
C PRO A 132 17.14 -2.09 25.30
N ASP A 133 17.94 -2.19 26.36
CA ASP A 133 19.29 -1.60 26.39
C ASP A 133 20.09 -2.03 25.14
N PRO A 134 20.37 -1.08 24.22
CA PRO A 134 21.02 -1.42 22.96
C PRO A 134 22.53 -1.71 23.18
N GLY A 135 23.07 -1.39 24.36
CA GLY A 135 24.49 -1.44 24.66
C GLY A 135 25.14 -0.06 24.69
N PRO A 136 26.39 0.04 25.15
CA PRO A 136 27.07 1.30 25.33
C PRO A 136 27.51 1.91 23.99
N ILE A 137 27.40 3.24 23.90
CA ILE A 137 28.03 4.06 22.85
C ILE A 137 29.26 4.73 23.46
N GLU A 138 30.42 4.58 22.85
CA GLU A 138 31.66 5.22 23.31
C GLU A 138 32.10 6.29 22.30
N LEU A 139 32.40 7.48 22.81
CA LEU A 139 32.96 8.58 22.03
C LEU A 139 34.38 8.87 22.48
N VAL A 140 35.22 9.24 21.52
CA VAL A 140 36.62 9.64 21.73
C VAL A 140 36.86 11.00 21.11
N LYS A 141 37.77 11.78 21.71
CA LYS A 141 38.18 13.06 21.16
C LYS A 141 39.31 12.84 20.15
N THR A 142 39.14 13.32 18.93
CA THR A 142 40.16 13.31 17.87
C THR A 142 40.62 14.74 17.55
N GLU A 143 41.59 14.87 16.65
CA GLU A 143 42.04 16.19 16.15
C GLU A 143 40.91 16.98 15.46
N ASP A 144 39.93 16.28 14.88
CA ASP A 144 38.77 16.86 14.20
C ASP A 144 37.51 16.96 15.09
N GLY A 145 37.69 16.88 16.41
CA GLY A 145 36.61 16.91 17.42
C GLY A 145 36.17 15.53 17.90
N TRP A 146 35.03 15.44 18.58
CA TRP A 146 34.50 14.16 19.05
C TRP A 146 34.11 13.23 17.89
N ARG A 147 34.27 11.92 18.06
CA ARG A 147 33.79 10.86 17.14
C ARG A 147 33.30 9.65 17.93
N ILE A 148 32.36 8.90 17.36
CA ILE A 148 31.86 7.64 17.94
C ILE A 148 32.85 6.52 17.61
N ASP A 149 33.41 5.88 18.64
CA ASP A 149 34.40 4.81 18.51
C ASP A 149 33.82 3.41 18.72
N ARG A 150 32.70 3.30 19.43
CA ARG A 150 31.95 2.05 19.58
C ARG A 150 30.46 2.33 19.63
N LEU A 151 29.68 1.52 18.94
CA LEU A 151 28.22 1.57 18.93
C LEU A 151 27.62 0.17 18.72
N PRO A 152 26.36 -0.04 19.13
CA PRO A 152 25.60 -1.23 18.78
C PRO A 152 25.39 -1.35 17.27
N ASN A 153 25.26 -2.59 16.78
CA ASN A 153 24.85 -2.86 15.41
C ASN A 153 23.36 -2.55 15.21
N GLY A 154 22.99 -2.27 13.97
CA GLY A 154 21.64 -1.86 13.58
C GLY A 154 21.48 -0.34 13.50
N VAL A 155 20.32 0.05 12.99
CA VAL A 155 19.97 1.43 12.68
C VAL A 155 18.81 1.88 13.56
N PHE A 156 19.00 3.00 14.26
CA PHE A 156 17.94 3.69 14.97
C PHE A 156 17.46 4.88 14.13
N LEU A 157 16.16 4.95 13.90
CA LEU A 157 15.51 5.99 13.12
C LEU A 157 14.61 6.81 14.02
N ASP A 158 14.94 8.09 14.16
CA ASP A 158 14.03 9.06 14.76
C ASP A 158 12.74 9.19 13.92
N TRP A 159 11.60 9.27 14.59
CA TRP A 159 10.30 9.35 13.93
C TRP A 159 10.15 10.54 12.99
N GLN A 160 10.56 11.73 13.43
CA GLN A 160 10.45 12.95 12.63
C GLN A 160 11.31 12.83 11.37
N GLN A 161 12.52 12.29 11.53
CA GLN A 161 13.42 12.10 10.40
C GLN A 161 12.92 11.00 9.45
N PHE A 162 12.33 9.92 9.97
CA PHE A 162 11.67 8.91 9.15
C PHE A 162 10.57 9.52 8.26
N GLN A 163 9.67 10.34 8.84
CA GLN A 163 8.62 11.01 8.07
C GLN A 163 9.17 11.97 7.01
N ALA A 164 10.30 12.62 7.30
CA ALA A 164 10.96 13.54 6.38
C ALA A 164 11.58 12.80 5.19
N THR A 165 12.35 11.73 5.45
CA THR A 165 13.15 11.04 4.44
C THR A 165 12.38 9.94 3.69
N TYR A 166 11.60 9.13 4.40
CA TYR A 166 10.90 8.00 3.80
C TYR A 166 9.53 8.43 3.28
N LYS A 167 9.22 7.99 2.06
CA LYS A 167 7.91 8.19 1.44
C LYS A 167 7.23 6.84 1.23
N ARG A 168 5.93 6.82 1.52
CA ARG A 168 5.11 5.63 1.32
C ARG A 168 4.76 5.50 -0.16
N HIS A 169 5.28 4.46 -0.78
CA HIS A 169 4.88 3.99 -2.11
C HIS A 169 4.09 2.69 -1.96
N THR A 170 3.41 2.26 -3.02
CA THR A 170 2.67 1.00 -3.03
C THR A 170 3.23 0.12 -4.12
N LEU A 171 3.70 -1.07 -3.74
CA LEU A 171 3.98 -2.12 -4.71
C LEU A 171 2.67 -2.85 -5.00
N TYR A 172 2.48 -3.23 -6.24
CA TYR A 172 1.32 -4.00 -6.64
C TYR A 172 1.74 -5.42 -6.98
N PHE A 173 1.01 -6.41 -6.47
CA PHE A 173 1.18 -7.83 -6.78
C PHE A 173 -0.13 -8.36 -7.36
N ILE A 174 -0.08 -9.42 -8.16
CA ILE A 174 -1.29 -9.93 -8.82
C ILE A 174 -2.09 -10.72 -7.79
N ASP A 175 -3.41 -10.57 -7.76
CA ASP A 175 -4.25 -11.45 -6.94
C ASP A 175 -4.25 -12.90 -7.49
N PRO A 176 -4.66 -13.91 -6.71
CA PRO A 176 -4.63 -15.30 -7.16
C PRO A 176 -5.42 -15.56 -8.45
N THR A 177 -6.48 -14.79 -8.72
CA THR A 177 -7.32 -14.95 -9.92
C THR A 177 -6.71 -14.31 -11.17
N GLY A 178 -5.78 -13.36 -11.02
CA GLY A 178 -5.24 -12.59 -12.14
C GLY A 178 -6.13 -11.44 -12.60
N ALA A 179 -7.24 -11.16 -11.91
CA ALA A 179 -8.22 -10.16 -12.29
C ALA A 179 -7.85 -8.74 -11.81
N THR A 180 -7.04 -8.61 -10.76
CA THR A 180 -6.69 -7.30 -10.18
C THR A 180 -5.29 -7.31 -9.59
N MET A 181 -4.82 -6.13 -9.21
CA MET A 181 -3.65 -5.96 -8.35
C MET A 181 -4.03 -5.81 -6.88
N THR A 182 -3.17 -6.33 -6.00
CA THR A 182 -3.21 -6.23 -4.55
C THR A 182 -2.12 -5.25 -4.08
N PRO A 183 -2.48 -4.20 -3.33
CA PRO A 183 -1.52 -3.21 -2.85
C PRO A 183 -0.70 -3.73 -1.65
N ASP A 184 0.59 -3.46 -1.67
CA ASP A 184 1.54 -3.72 -0.57
C ASP A 184 2.34 -2.42 -0.29
N PRO A 185 1.93 -1.60 0.69
CA PRO A 185 2.56 -0.32 0.98
C PRO A 185 3.99 -0.48 1.54
N ARG A 186 4.95 0.23 0.94
CA ARG A 186 6.36 0.25 1.33
C ARG A 186 6.85 1.66 1.59
N TYR A 187 7.66 1.84 2.64
CA TYR A 187 8.40 3.07 2.89
C TYR A 187 9.74 3.00 2.18
N VAL A 188 9.99 3.99 1.33
CA VAL A 188 11.17 4.07 0.47
C VAL A 188 11.87 5.40 0.69
N ALA A 189 13.20 5.35 0.80
CA ALA A 189 14.05 6.52 0.84
C ALA A 189 15.04 6.45 -0.31
N VAL A 190 15.07 7.48 -1.16
CA VAL A 190 16.05 7.64 -2.23
C VAL A 190 16.61 9.06 -2.18
N SER A 191 17.93 9.21 -2.22
CA SER A 191 18.58 10.53 -2.24
C SER A 191 18.47 11.21 -3.60
N ASP A 192 18.35 10.41 -4.67
CA ASP A 192 18.07 10.88 -6.04
C ASP A 192 16.70 10.36 -6.49
N PRO A 193 15.74 11.24 -6.85
CA PRO A 193 14.43 10.81 -7.35
C PRO A 193 14.48 9.91 -8.59
N ASP A 194 15.53 10.00 -9.41
CA ASP A 194 15.69 9.14 -10.60
C ASP A 194 15.99 7.67 -10.19
N GLN A 195 16.45 7.42 -8.96
CA GLN A 195 16.63 6.05 -8.44
C GLN A 195 15.33 5.40 -7.97
N LEU A 196 14.25 6.16 -7.77
CA LEU A 196 12.99 5.65 -7.22
C LEU A 196 12.44 4.46 -8.03
N ALA A 197 12.46 4.56 -9.36
CA ALA A 197 11.95 3.51 -10.23
C ALA A 197 12.73 2.20 -10.06
N THR A 198 14.06 2.30 -9.96
CA THR A 198 14.94 1.15 -9.72
C THR A 198 14.63 0.52 -8.36
N GLU A 199 14.51 1.34 -7.32
CA GLU A 199 14.25 0.86 -5.95
C GLU A 199 12.89 0.14 -5.84
N LEU A 200 11.85 0.65 -6.50
CA LEU A 200 10.54 0.00 -6.53
C LEU A 200 10.57 -1.35 -7.25
N VAL A 201 11.26 -1.43 -8.40
CA VAL A 201 11.40 -2.70 -9.15
C VAL A 201 12.24 -3.72 -8.37
N THR A 202 13.34 -3.30 -7.75
CA THR A 202 14.16 -4.16 -6.89
C THR A 202 13.32 -4.71 -5.73
N LYS A 203 12.51 -3.88 -5.06
CA LYS A 203 11.63 -4.37 -3.98
C LYS A 203 10.51 -5.29 -4.47
N MET A 204 10.00 -5.11 -5.69
CA MET A 204 9.06 -6.08 -6.28
C MET A 204 9.71 -7.45 -6.52
N ILE A 205 10.97 -7.47 -6.98
CA ILE A 205 11.74 -8.71 -7.16
C ILE A 205 11.96 -9.40 -5.81
N SER A 206 12.28 -8.65 -4.75
CA SER A 206 12.39 -9.18 -3.39
C SER A 206 11.09 -9.79 -2.87
N GLY A 207 9.94 -9.37 -3.41
CA GLY A 207 8.65 -9.98 -3.16
C GLY A 207 7.75 -9.26 -2.14
N PRO A 208 6.54 -9.79 -1.92
CA PRO A 208 5.56 -9.21 -1.02
C PRO A 208 5.98 -9.37 0.44
N ARG A 209 5.31 -8.64 1.34
CA ARG A 209 5.51 -8.86 2.78
C ARG A 209 5.15 -10.29 3.18
N SER A 210 5.75 -10.80 4.25
CA SER A 210 5.69 -12.22 4.61
C SER A 210 4.26 -12.74 4.78
N GLU A 211 3.36 -11.90 5.30
CA GLU A 211 1.95 -12.21 5.51
C GLU A 211 1.19 -12.39 4.20
N MET A 212 1.67 -11.78 3.12
CA MET A 212 1.03 -11.80 1.80
C MET A 212 1.63 -12.84 0.86
N ALA A 213 2.80 -13.41 1.17
CA ALA A 213 3.57 -14.27 0.26
C ALA A 213 2.78 -15.42 -0.39
N ASN A 214 1.80 -15.99 0.31
CA ASN A 214 0.96 -17.08 -0.19
C ASN A 214 -0.42 -16.64 -0.70
N THR A 215 -0.67 -15.33 -0.73
CA THR A 215 -1.98 -14.74 -1.07
C THR A 215 -1.96 -13.93 -2.36
N VAL A 216 -0.77 -13.71 -2.92
CA VAL A 216 -0.56 -12.97 -4.15
C VAL A 216 0.40 -13.74 -5.06
N ARG A 217 0.37 -13.44 -6.35
CA ARG A 217 1.35 -13.92 -7.32
C ARG A 217 2.35 -12.81 -7.58
N ASN A 218 3.64 -13.13 -7.49
CA ASN A 218 4.73 -12.24 -7.89
C ASN A 218 5.30 -12.70 -9.23
N MET A 219 5.01 -11.95 -10.30
CA MET A 219 5.52 -12.26 -11.64
C MET A 219 6.99 -11.86 -11.81
N LEU A 220 7.55 -11.10 -10.86
CA LEU A 220 8.98 -10.73 -10.81
C LEU A 220 9.79 -11.61 -9.86
N ALA A 221 9.22 -12.69 -9.32
CA ALA A 221 9.96 -13.64 -8.48
C ALA A 221 11.09 -14.30 -9.28
N GLU A 222 12.07 -14.85 -8.56
CA GLU A 222 13.16 -15.64 -9.16
C GLU A 222 12.59 -16.71 -10.11
N PRO A 223 13.21 -16.96 -11.28
CA PRO A 223 14.58 -16.58 -11.64
C PRO A 223 14.76 -15.21 -12.30
N LEU A 224 13.67 -14.44 -12.48
CA LEU A 224 13.72 -13.14 -13.16
C LEU A 224 14.63 -12.17 -12.40
N ARG A 225 15.46 -11.41 -13.12
CA ARG A 225 16.39 -10.43 -12.53
C ARG A 225 16.36 -9.12 -13.28
N LEU A 226 16.62 -8.03 -12.55
CA LEU A 226 16.87 -6.73 -13.14
C LEU A 226 18.31 -6.67 -13.66
N ARG A 227 18.49 -6.37 -14.95
CA ARG A 227 19.80 -6.34 -15.61
C ARG A 227 20.65 -5.13 -15.21
N GLY A 228 19.99 -4.02 -14.93
CA GLY A 228 20.61 -2.73 -14.60
C GLY A 228 19.58 -1.75 -14.04
N PRO A 229 19.98 -0.52 -13.68
CA PRO A 229 19.04 0.46 -13.18
C PRO A 229 17.94 0.74 -14.20
N VAL A 230 16.74 1.03 -13.71
CA VAL A 230 15.66 1.56 -14.56
C VAL A 230 16.15 2.90 -15.13
N THR A 231 15.94 3.09 -16.43
CA THR A 231 16.33 4.31 -17.16
C THR A 231 15.11 5.00 -17.74
N ARG A 232 15.31 6.13 -18.41
CA ARG A 232 14.29 6.80 -19.23
C ARG A 232 13.99 5.93 -20.47
N ALA A 233 12.82 6.08 -21.08
CA ALA A 233 12.40 5.22 -22.20
C ALA A 233 13.35 5.28 -23.43
N ASP A 234 14.19 6.29 -23.57
CA ASP A 234 15.21 6.41 -24.61
C ASP A 234 16.64 6.07 -24.13
N GLY A 235 16.79 5.54 -22.91
CA GLY A 235 18.07 5.17 -22.30
C GLY A 235 18.75 6.29 -21.51
N GLY A 236 18.16 7.49 -21.43
CA GLY A 236 18.65 8.55 -20.55
C GLY A 236 18.64 8.16 -19.07
N LYS A 237 19.61 8.63 -18.29
CA LYS A 237 19.73 8.30 -16.85
C LYS A 237 19.02 9.27 -15.91
N THR A 238 18.47 10.36 -16.46
CA THR A 238 17.86 11.44 -15.70
C THR A 238 16.44 11.75 -16.20
N GLY A 239 15.59 12.23 -15.30
CA GLY A 239 14.20 12.58 -15.63
C GLY A 239 13.33 11.35 -15.90
N ILE A 240 13.57 10.26 -15.18
CA ILE A 240 12.85 9.00 -15.37
C ILE A 240 11.37 9.20 -15.00
N GLY A 241 10.48 8.86 -15.93
CA GLY A 241 9.03 9.05 -15.78
C GLY A 241 8.56 10.50 -15.62
N ARG A 242 9.41 11.49 -15.91
CA ARG A 242 9.02 12.92 -15.87
C ARG A 242 8.56 13.38 -17.26
N GLY A 243 7.38 14.01 -17.31
CA GLY A 243 6.80 14.47 -18.57
C GLY A 243 6.59 13.31 -19.55
N TYR A 244 7.18 13.42 -20.74
CA TYR A 244 7.15 12.38 -21.79
C TYR A 244 8.35 11.43 -21.74
N GLY A 245 9.17 11.49 -20.68
CA GLY A 245 10.42 10.73 -20.58
C GLY A 245 10.21 9.21 -20.53
N GLY A 246 9.09 8.74 -19.97
CA GLY A 246 8.85 7.30 -19.80
C GLY A 246 9.88 6.61 -18.90
N ALA A 247 9.79 5.28 -18.83
CA ALA A 247 10.74 4.44 -18.11
C ALA A 247 11.09 3.20 -18.94
N ARG A 248 12.36 2.78 -18.94
CA ARG A 248 12.82 1.50 -19.48
C ARG A 248 13.25 0.57 -18.36
N VAL A 249 12.68 -0.63 -18.32
CA VAL A 249 13.03 -1.72 -17.41
C VAL A 249 13.64 -2.85 -18.24
N GLU A 250 14.87 -3.24 -17.92
CA GLU A 250 15.58 -4.34 -18.59
C GLU A 250 15.68 -5.54 -17.64
N LEU A 251 15.07 -6.65 -18.03
CA LEU A 251 14.98 -7.87 -17.24
C LEU A 251 15.76 -9.01 -17.93
N GLU A 252 16.08 -10.05 -17.19
CA GLU A 252 16.69 -11.27 -17.69
C GLU A 252 16.07 -12.51 -17.03
N ASN A 253 16.19 -13.66 -17.69
CA ASN A 253 15.70 -14.98 -17.27
C ASN A 253 14.18 -15.13 -17.27
N LEU A 254 13.52 -14.76 -18.37
CA LEU A 254 12.07 -14.98 -18.47
C LEU A 254 11.73 -16.48 -18.45
N SER A 255 10.89 -16.88 -17.50
CA SER A 255 10.43 -18.27 -17.39
C SER A 255 9.11 -18.56 -18.11
N THR A 256 8.33 -17.52 -18.42
CA THR A 256 7.02 -17.65 -19.08
C THR A 256 7.06 -17.34 -20.59
N THR A 257 6.42 -18.18 -21.38
CA THR A 257 6.17 -17.95 -22.81
C THR A 257 4.72 -17.55 -23.10
N ASP A 258 3.84 -17.59 -22.09
CA ASP A 258 2.41 -17.38 -22.31
C ASP A 258 2.06 -15.87 -22.35
N PRO A 259 1.30 -15.40 -23.36
CA PRO A 259 1.01 -13.97 -23.52
C PRO A 259 0.28 -13.34 -22.32
N HIS A 260 -0.57 -14.11 -21.64
CA HIS A 260 -1.34 -13.62 -20.50
C HIS A 260 -0.43 -13.34 -19.28
N SER A 261 0.48 -14.25 -18.94
CA SER A 261 1.47 -14.04 -17.88
C SER A 261 2.43 -12.90 -18.20
N ARG A 262 2.82 -12.72 -19.47
CA ARG A 262 3.60 -11.55 -19.89
C ARG A 262 2.83 -10.25 -19.68
N GLN A 263 1.53 -10.22 -19.99
CA GLN A 263 0.68 -9.07 -19.70
C GLN A 263 0.54 -8.81 -18.19
N LEU A 264 0.41 -9.86 -17.37
CA LEU A 264 0.38 -9.73 -15.91
C LEU A 264 1.72 -9.22 -15.33
N LEU A 265 2.85 -9.66 -15.89
CA LEU A 265 4.18 -9.16 -15.54
C LEU A 265 4.30 -7.67 -15.87
N ALA A 266 3.89 -7.26 -17.07
CA ALA A 266 3.86 -5.86 -17.46
C ALA A 266 2.96 -5.05 -16.52
N ALA A 267 1.77 -5.57 -16.21
CA ALA A 267 0.80 -4.90 -15.35
C ALA A 267 1.34 -4.68 -13.92
N GLN A 268 2.04 -5.65 -13.34
CA GLN A 268 2.67 -5.53 -12.01
C GLN A 268 3.65 -4.34 -11.96
N ILE A 269 4.50 -4.22 -12.98
CA ILE A 269 5.49 -3.15 -13.10
C ILE A 269 4.78 -1.80 -13.33
N ILE A 270 3.89 -1.75 -14.32
CA ILE A 270 3.22 -0.53 -14.76
C ILE A 270 2.38 0.07 -13.64
N TRP A 271 1.58 -0.71 -12.92
CA TRP A 271 0.76 -0.18 -11.83
C TRP A 271 1.60 0.34 -10.66
N THR A 272 2.70 -0.33 -10.34
CA THR A 272 3.64 0.12 -9.32
C THR A 272 4.29 1.45 -9.70
N LEU A 273 4.82 1.57 -10.91
CA LEU A 273 5.47 2.81 -11.36
C LEU A 273 4.46 3.96 -11.55
N ALA A 274 3.33 3.69 -12.20
CA ALA A 274 2.31 4.71 -12.46
C ALA A 274 1.74 5.32 -11.17
N ARG A 275 1.44 4.49 -10.16
CA ARG A 275 0.91 4.95 -8.86
C ARG A 275 1.97 5.65 -8.00
N ALA A 276 3.24 5.53 -8.36
CA ALA A 276 4.35 6.31 -7.81
C ALA A 276 4.65 7.61 -8.60
N ASP A 277 3.76 8.01 -9.52
CA ASP A 277 3.91 9.18 -10.41
C ASP A 277 5.11 9.10 -11.38
N ILE A 278 5.58 7.87 -11.66
CA ILE A 278 6.57 7.59 -12.72
C ILE A 278 5.78 7.31 -14.00
N LYS A 279 5.69 8.31 -14.87
CA LYS A 279 4.83 8.27 -16.06
C LYS A 279 5.44 7.42 -17.17
N GLY A 280 4.58 6.79 -17.96
CA GLY A 280 4.95 6.09 -19.19
C GLY A 280 5.37 7.03 -20.33
N PRO A 281 5.70 6.49 -21.50
CA PRO A 281 5.58 5.07 -21.87
C PRO A 281 6.55 4.17 -21.10
N TYR A 282 6.16 2.92 -20.87
CA TYR A 282 6.97 1.92 -20.16
C TYR A 282 7.57 0.94 -21.16
N VAL A 283 8.86 1.08 -21.48
CA VAL A 283 9.58 0.10 -22.29
C VAL A 283 10.01 -1.04 -21.38
N ILE A 284 9.57 -2.26 -21.66
CA ILE A 284 9.90 -3.42 -20.84
C ILE A 284 10.56 -4.44 -21.75
N ASP A 285 11.87 -4.58 -21.59
CA ASP A 285 12.69 -5.51 -22.36
C ASP A 285 13.11 -6.67 -21.45
N VAL A 286 13.17 -7.87 -22.02
CA VAL A 286 13.61 -9.08 -21.33
C VAL A 286 14.50 -9.92 -22.22
N ASP A 287 15.64 -10.35 -21.70
CA ASP A 287 16.65 -11.12 -22.46
C ASP A 287 17.07 -10.42 -23.77
N GLY A 288 17.03 -9.08 -23.78
CA GLY A 288 17.43 -8.24 -24.91
C GLY A 288 16.37 -7.98 -25.99
N ALA A 289 15.12 -8.42 -25.79
CA ALA A 289 14.00 -8.18 -26.69
C ALA A 289 12.77 -7.60 -25.94
N PRO A 290 11.83 -6.94 -26.63
CA PRO A 290 10.59 -6.50 -26.00
C PRO A 290 9.85 -7.67 -25.33
N LEU A 291 9.29 -7.43 -24.13
CA LEU A 291 8.46 -8.41 -23.42
C LEU A 291 7.30 -8.90 -24.31
N ASP A 292 6.74 -7.99 -25.10
CA ASP A 292 5.74 -8.24 -26.13
C ASP A 292 5.96 -7.27 -27.29
N GLU A 293 6.16 -7.83 -28.50
CA GLU A 293 6.45 -7.08 -29.73
C GLU A 293 5.39 -6.02 -30.07
N ARG A 294 4.14 -6.22 -29.62
CA ARG A 294 3.05 -5.25 -29.84
C ARG A 294 3.29 -3.92 -29.11
N PHE A 295 4.14 -3.93 -28.08
CA PHE A 295 4.44 -2.81 -27.21
C PHE A 295 5.94 -2.47 -27.22
N ALA A 296 6.64 -2.76 -28.31
CA ALA A 296 8.07 -2.46 -28.46
C ALA A 296 8.41 -0.98 -28.27
N ASP A 297 7.51 -0.08 -28.66
CA ASP A 297 7.63 1.37 -28.45
C ASP A 297 7.22 1.83 -27.03
N GLY A 298 6.80 0.89 -26.18
CA GLY A 298 6.43 1.08 -24.79
C GLY A 298 4.93 0.91 -24.51
N TRP A 299 4.65 0.41 -23.32
CA TRP A 299 3.33 0.21 -22.77
C TRP A 299 2.76 1.49 -22.16
N ASN A 300 1.44 1.59 -22.09
CA ASN A 300 0.70 2.58 -21.33
C ASN A 300 -0.20 1.90 -20.28
N THR A 301 -0.69 2.67 -19.31
CA THR A 301 -1.62 2.15 -18.29
C THR A 301 -2.93 1.63 -18.89
N SER A 302 -3.36 2.16 -20.04
CA SER A 302 -4.54 1.67 -20.78
C SER A 302 -4.41 0.22 -21.23
N ASP A 303 -3.19 -0.23 -21.51
CA ASP A 303 -2.92 -1.56 -22.07
C ASP A 303 -3.05 -2.67 -21.01
N VAL A 304 -3.03 -2.27 -19.74
CA VAL A 304 -3.17 -3.14 -18.55
C VAL A 304 -4.37 -2.75 -17.67
N ALA A 305 -5.27 -1.91 -18.19
CA ALA A 305 -6.44 -1.37 -17.48
C ALA A 305 -7.34 -2.46 -16.86
N ALA A 306 -7.40 -3.64 -17.47
CA ALA A 306 -8.18 -4.78 -16.97
C ALA A 306 -7.77 -5.26 -15.56
N THR A 307 -6.58 -4.91 -15.09
CA THR A 307 -6.06 -5.29 -13.78
C THR A 307 -5.92 -4.11 -12.81
N ASP A 308 -6.47 -2.94 -13.16
CA ASP A 308 -6.31 -1.72 -12.35
C ASP A 308 -6.70 -1.97 -10.89
N PRO A 309 -5.81 -1.75 -9.91
CA PRO A 309 -6.14 -1.88 -8.49
C PRO A 309 -7.29 -0.97 -8.04
N GLY A 310 -7.56 0.10 -8.79
CA GLY A 310 -8.68 1.01 -8.59
C GLY A 310 -9.91 0.70 -9.44
N ALA A 311 -9.82 -0.22 -10.40
CA ALA A 311 -10.99 -0.74 -11.10
C ALA A 311 -11.84 -1.49 -10.08
N THR A 312 -12.89 -0.82 -9.66
CA THR A 312 -13.81 -1.28 -8.66
C THR A 312 -14.96 -1.92 -9.42
N ASP A 313 -14.94 -3.24 -9.57
CA ASP A 313 -16.17 -3.97 -9.93
C ASP A 313 -17.33 -3.56 -8.99
N GLY A 314 -16.98 -3.18 -7.75
CA GLY A 314 -17.90 -2.71 -6.71
C GLY A 314 -18.31 -1.25 -6.80
N ALA A 315 -17.73 -0.42 -7.67
CA ALA A 315 -18.26 0.93 -7.91
C ALA A 315 -19.64 0.85 -8.56
N ALA A 316 -19.87 -0.17 -9.39
CA ALA A 316 -21.20 -0.49 -9.90
C ALA A 316 -22.14 -1.02 -8.80
N ALA A 317 -21.61 -1.68 -7.76
CA ALA A 317 -22.39 -2.10 -6.60
C ALA A 317 -22.95 -0.89 -5.83
N GLY A 318 -22.23 0.23 -5.80
CA GLY A 318 -22.60 1.44 -5.07
C GLY A 318 -22.75 1.22 -3.55
N LEU A 319 -23.24 2.24 -2.85
CA LEU A 319 -23.29 2.23 -1.39
C LEU A 319 -24.58 1.57 -0.89
N HIS A 320 -24.44 0.65 0.06
CA HIS A 320 -25.56 -0.04 0.69
C HIS A 320 -25.52 0.13 2.21
N ALA A 321 -26.68 0.17 2.85
CA ALA A 321 -26.82 0.26 4.29
C ALA A 321 -27.98 -0.59 4.80
N LEU A 322 -27.84 -1.08 6.04
CA LEU A 322 -28.97 -1.64 6.78
C LEU A 322 -29.66 -0.52 7.56
N LEU A 323 -30.86 -0.13 7.12
CA LEU A 323 -31.70 0.86 7.79
C LEU A 323 -32.87 0.14 8.46
N GLY A 324 -32.96 0.20 9.79
CA GLY A 324 -34.01 -0.51 10.53
C GLY A 324 -34.01 -2.03 10.33
N GLY A 325 -32.84 -2.63 10.07
CA GLY A 325 -32.71 -4.07 9.83
C GLY A 325 -33.09 -4.52 8.41
N VAL A 326 -33.17 -3.59 7.46
CA VAL A 326 -33.49 -3.87 6.06
C VAL A 326 -32.42 -3.29 5.15
N LEU A 327 -32.08 -3.99 4.06
CA LEU A 327 -31.08 -3.55 3.10
C LEU A 327 -31.62 -2.46 2.15
N HIS A 328 -30.91 -1.34 2.10
CA HIS A 328 -31.16 -0.19 1.25
C HIS A 328 -29.93 0.10 0.38
N PHE A 329 -30.18 0.54 -0.84
CA PHE A 329 -29.21 1.22 -1.70
C PHE A 329 -29.24 2.73 -1.41
N LEU A 330 -28.07 3.34 -1.35
CA LEU A 330 -27.88 4.77 -1.11
C LEU A 330 -27.40 5.44 -2.40
N ASP A 331 -28.20 6.40 -2.87
CA ASP A 331 -27.89 7.26 -4.02
C ASP A 331 -27.85 8.73 -3.54
N GLY A 332 -26.63 9.18 -3.19
CA GLY A 332 -26.43 10.48 -2.53
C GLY A 332 -27.21 10.57 -1.21
N GLU A 333 -28.24 11.41 -1.19
CA GLU A 333 -29.10 11.62 -0.01
C GLU A 333 -30.32 10.69 0.07
N ARG A 334 -30.58 9.89 -0.99
CA ARG A 334 -31.75 9.01 -1.03
C ARG A 334 -31.40 7.59 -0.61
N ALA A 335 -32.23 7.02 0.25
CA ALA A 335 -32.15 5.61 0.64
C ALA A 335 -33.34 4.83 0.09
N THR A 336 -33.12 4.02 -0.94
CA THR A 336 -34.16 3.16 -1.53
C THR A 336 -33.96 1.72 -1.10
N ARG A 337 -35.01 1.07 -0.63
CA ARG A 337 -34.98 -0.37 -0.32
C ARG A 337 -34.52 -1.14 -1.56
N VAL A 338 -33.57 -2.06 -1.40
CA VAL A 338 -33.11 -2.86 -2.56
C VAL A 338 -34.25 -3.72 -3.09
N PRO A 339 -34.31 -4.02 -4.40
CA PRO A 339 -35.29 -4.97 -4.92
C PRO A 339 -35.12 -6.39 -4.34
N GLY A 340 -36.17 -7.20 -4.43
CA GLY A 340 -36.14 -8.62 -4.10
C GLY A 340 -36.14 -8.96 -2.60
N GLY A 341 -35.78 -10.20 -2.28
CA GLY A 341 -35.91 -10.77 -0.94
C GLY A 341 -35.09 -10.04 0.11
N PHE A 342 -33.86 -9.63 -0.19
CA PHE A 342 -33.01 -8.90 0.77
C PHE A 342 -33.53 -7.51 1.14
N GLY A 343 -34.30 -6.87 0.26
CA GLY A 343 -34.99 -5.64 0.61
C GLY A 343 -36.24 -5.88 1.43
N GLN A 344 -36.85 -7.05 1.37
CA GLN A 344 -38.07 -7.38 2.11
C GLN A 344 -37.77 -8.07 3.46
N MET A 345 -36.59 -8.65 3.60
CA MET A 345 -36.13 -9.38 4.77
C MET A 345 -35.93 -8.44 5.98
N PRO A 346 -36.70 -8.61 7.07
CA PRO A 346 -36.53 -7.83 8.29
C PRO A 346 -35.36 -8.35 9.14
N ASP A 347 -35.04 -7.62 10.21
CA ASP A 347 -34.15 -8.06 11.29
C ASP A 347 -32.73 -8.46 10.85
N GLN A 348 -32.26 -7.91 9.73
CA GLN A 348 -30.88 -8.05 9.29
C GLN A 348 -29.96 -7.30 10.26
N ARG A 349 -28.96 -7.99 10.81
CA ARG A 349 -27.94 -7.40 11.71
C ARG A 349 -26.65 -7.09 11.00
N ALA A 350 -26.34 -7.84 9.96
CA ALA A 350 -25.17 -7.62 9.12
C ALA A 350 -25.48 -8.07 7.70
N ALA A 351 -24.97 -7.35 6.72
CA ALA A 351 -24.98 -7.75 5.33
C ALA A 351 -23.66 -7.33 4.67
N SER A 352 -23.27 -8.04 3.63
CA SER A 352 -22.16 -7.69 2.74
C SER A 352 -22.49 -8.08 1.31
N LEU A 353 -21.94 -7.34 0.36
CA LEU A 353 -22.07 -7.63 -1.07
C LEU A 353 -20.77 -8.24 -1.60
N SER A 354 -20.90 -9.06 -2.63
CA SER A 354 -19.75 -9.52 -3.42
C SER A 354 -19.04 -8.34 -4.07
N ARG A 355 -17.81 -8.58 -4.53
CA ARG A 355 -16.96 -7.53 -5.12
C ARG A 355 -17.61 -6.84 -6.32
N ASP A 356 -18.39 -7.57 -7.12
CA ASP A 356 -19.14 -7.06 -8.28
C ASP A 356 -20.55 -6.53 -7.94
N GLY A 357 -20.93 -6.56 -6.66
CA GLY A 357 -22.25 -6.14 -6.19
C GLY A 357 -23.41 -7.05 -6.56
N GLN A 358 -23.17 -8.18 -7.22
CA GLN A 358 -24.23 -9.03 -7.76
C GLN A 358 -24.78 -10.02 -6.73
N GLN A 359 -24.05 -10.31 -5.66
CA GLN A 359 -24.45 -11.23 -4.60
C GLN A 359 -24.51 -10.51 -3.25
N VAL A 360 -25.39 -11.00 -2.37
CA VAL A 360 -25.60 -10.52 -1.00
C VAL A 360 -25.49 -11.70 -0.05
N ALA A 361 -24.74 -11.49 1.04
CA ALA A 361 -24.73 -12.37 2.21
C ALA A 361 -25.29 -11.56 3.38
N SER A 362 -26.36 -12.05 4.01
CA SER A 362 -27.05 -11.35 5.09
C SER A 362 -27.27 -12.25 6.30
N VAL A 363 -27.03 -11.71 7.48
CA VAL A 363 -27.30 -12.35 8.76
C VAL A 363 -28.54 -11.71 9.35
N THR A 364 -29.56 -12.54 9.56
CA THR A 364 -30.81 -12.17 10.21
C THR A 364 -30.86 -12.69 11.63
N MET A 365 -31.58 -12.00 12.49
CA MET A 365 -31.97 -12.50 13.81
C MET A 365 -33.33 -13.16 13.72
N VAL A 366 -33.41 -14.44 14.10
CA VAL A 366 -34.66 -15.20 14.05
C VAL A 366 -35.50 -14.97 15.33
N ARG A 367 -34.85 -14.85 16.50
CA ARG A 367 -35.49 -14.59 17.80
C ARG A 367 -34.65 -13.65 18.67
N ALA A 368 -34.88 -12.35 18.59
CA ALA A 368 -34.11 -11.37 19.37
C ALA A 368 -34.49 -11.37 20.85
N GLY A 369 -33.51 -11.52 21.75
CA GLY A 369 -33.70 -11.41 23.20
C GLY A 369 -34.32 -12.63 23.89
N ALA A 370 -34.52 -13.74 23.16
CA ALA A 370 -34.96 -15.00 23.73
C ALA A 370 -33.76 -15.85 24.22
N PRO A 371 -33.94 -16.75 25.20
CA PRO A 371 -32.88 -17.65 25.66
C PRO A 371 -32.33 -18.54 24.53
N ASP A 372 -33.18 -18.83 23.55
CA ASP A 372 -32.94 -19.57 22.31
C ASP A 372 -32.76 -18.62 21.12
N GLN A 373 -32.06 -17.50 21.32
CA GLN A 373 -31.71 -16.59 20.24
C GLN A 373 -30.92 -17.32 19.15
N GLU A 374 -31.41 -17.19 17.92
CA GLU A 374 -30.79 -17.74 16.72
C GLU A 374 -30.54 -16.64 15.67
N SER A 375 -29.46 -16.82 14.93
CA SER A 375 -29.08 -16.05 13.75
C SER A 375 -29.04 -16.97 12.54
N ALA A 376 -29.47 -16.49 11.38
CA ALA A 376 -29.43 -17.24 10.13
C ALA A 376 -28.68 -16.47 9.04
N LEU A 377 -27.78 -17.16 8.33
CA LEU A 377 -27.09 -16.66 7.14
C LEU A 377 -27.92 -16.96 5.89
N TRP A 378 -28.14 -15.93 5.08
CA TRP A 378 -28.80 -15.98 3.78
C TRP A 378 -27.85 -15.50 2.69
N ILE A 379 -27.79 -16.22 1.56
CA ILE A 379 -26.91 -15.88 0.44
C ILE A 379 -27.72 -15.93 -0.85
N GLY A 380 -27.62 -14.91 -1.71
CA GLY A 380 -28.47 -14.77 -2.89
C GLY A 380 -27.95 -13.71 -3.84
N ALA A 381 -28.43 -13.75 -5.09
CA ALA A 381 -28.21 -12.62 -6.00
C ALA A 381 -29.00 -11.39 -5.53
N LEU A 382 -28.44 -10.20 -5.69
CA LEU A 382 -29.15 -8.95 -5.41
C LEU A 382 -30.39 -8.86 -6.30
N GLY A 383 -31.54 -8.48 -5.73
CA GLY A 383 -32.81 -8.46 -6.45
C GLY A 383 -33.56 -9.80 -6.50
N ARG A 384 -32.98 -10.89 -5.99
CA ARG A 384 -33.62 -12.21 -5.87
C ARG A 384 -33.89 -12.57 -4.41
N ASP A 385 -34.58 -13.68 -4.19
CA ASP A 385 -34.72 -14.27 -2.86
C ASP A 385 -33.40 -14.91 -2.43
N GLY A 386 -33.09 -14.77 -1.14
CA GLY A 386 -31.90 -15.39 -0.56
C GLY A 386 -32.16 -16.84 -0.18
N GLU A 387 -31.14 -17.67 -0.26
CA GLU A 387 -31.16 -19.06 0.22
C GLU A 387 -30.50 -19.13 1.59
N ARG A 388 -31.13 -19.83 2.52
CA ARG A 388 -30.59 -19.99 3.88
C ARG A 388 -29.44 -21.00 3.85
N SER A 389 -28.26 -20.55 4.26
CA SER A 389 -27.07 -21.40 4.32
C SER A 389 -26.93 -22.07 5.69
N THR A 390 -26.84 -21.30 6.78
CA THR A 390 -26.55 -21.81 8.13
C THR A 390 -27.35 -21.09 9.21
N VAL A 391 -27.57 -21.77 10.34
CA VAL A 391 -28.26 -21.24 11.53
C VAL A 391 -27.42 -21.56 12.76
N ALA A 392 -27.23 -20.58 13.63
CA ALA A 392 -26.47 -20.73 14.87
C ALA A 392 -26.93 -19.72 15.92
N ARG A 393 -26.42 -19.81 17.15
CA ARG A 393 -26.76 -18.85 18.20
C ARG A 393 -26.27 -17.44 17.85
N SER A 394 -25.07 -17.34 17.28
CA SER A 394 -24.51 -16.09 16.80
C SER A 394 -23.67 -16.29 15.54
N LEU A 395 -23.73 -15.30 14.66
CA LEU A 395 -23.00 -15.25 13.40
C LEU A 395 -22.32 -13.89 13.27
N SER A 396 -21.05 -13.87 12.85
CA SER A 396 -20.35 -12.62 12.55
C SER A 396 -20.92 -11.92 11.31
N ARG A 397 -20.47 -10.70 11.03
CA ARG A 397 -20.71 -10.08 9.71
C ARG A 397 -20.06 -10.99 8.64
N PRO A 398 -20.79 -11.37 7.57
CA PRO A 398 -20.23 -12.18 6.50
C PRO A 398 -19.24 -11.36 5.66
N THR A 399 -18.18 -12.00 5.16
CA THR A 399 -17.22 -11.39 4.23
C THR A 399 -17.08 -12.24 2.97
N TRP A 400 -16.85 -11.61 1.82
CA TRP A 400 -16.70 -12.29 0.54
C TRP A 400 -15.23 -12.52 0.22
N ALA A 401 -14.88 -13.73 -0.21
CA ALA A 401 -13.59 -14.03 -0.82
C ALA A 401 -13.58 -13.72 -2.32
N LEU A 402 -12.39 -13.70 -2.90
CA LEU A 402 -12.18 -13.41 -4.33
C LEU A 402 -12.85 -14.43 -5.25
N ASP A 403 -13.02 -15.67 -4.78
CA ASP A 403 -13.69 -16.76 -5.49
C ASP A 403 -15.19 -16.83 -5.21
N GLN A 404 -15.79 -15.75 -4.71
CA GLN A 404 -17.21 -15.63 -4.37
C GLN A 404 -17.67 -16.56 -3.22
N ALA A 405 -16.75 -17.13 -2.44
CA ALA A 405 -17.12 -17.80 -1.19
C ALA A 405 -17.44 -16.77 -0.09
N VAL A 406 -18.34 -17.13 0.82
CA VAL A 406 -18.67 -16.33 2.01
C VAL A 406 -17.97 -16.91 3.23
N TRP A 407 -17.23 -16.09 3.94
CA TRP A 407 -16.64 -16.41 5.23
C TRP A 407 -17.51 -15.88 6.36
N ILE A 408 -17.70 -16.72 7.39
CA ILE A 408 -18.45 -16.35 8.58
C ILE A 408 -17.91 -17.06 9.82
N VAL A 409 -17.92 -16.37 10.95
CA VAL A 409 -17.60 -16.97 12.26
C VAL A 409 -18.90 -17.32 12.97
N VAL A 410 -19.04 -18.58 13.31
CA VAL A 410 -20.14 -19.17 14.06
C VAL A 410 -19.76 -19.26 15.52
N ASP A 411 -20.64 -18.75 16.40
CA ASP A 411 -20.49 -18.83 17.86
C ASP A 411 -19.15 -18.33 18.41
N GLY A 412 -18.51 -17.44 17.65
CA GLY A 412 -17.28 -16.73 18.02
C GLY A 412 -15.99 -17.53 17.84
N ASN A 413 -16.05 -18.80 17.42
CA ASN A 413 -14.86 -19.66 17.37
C ASN A 413 -14.82 -20.67 16.19
N ILE A 414 -15.94 -20.91 15.49
CA ILE A 414 -15.97 -21.82 14.34
C ILE A 414 -15.95 -20.98 13.07
N VAL A 415 -14.91 -21.14 12.25
CA VAL A 415 -14.84 -20.47 10.94
C VAL A 415 -15.47 -21.38 9.89
N LEU A 416 -16.49 -20.86 9.20
CA LEU A 416 -17.12 -21.53 8.06
C LEU A 416 -16.80 -20.77 6.77
N ARG A 417 -16.46 -21.53 5.72
CA ARG A 417 -16.45 -21.08 4.34
C ARG A 417 -17.67 -21.64 3.64
N VAL A 418 -18.52 -20.78 3.11
CA VAL A 418 -19.74 -21.14 2.38
C VAL A 418 -19.52 -20.90 0.90
N ILE A 419 -19.76 -21.91 0.08
CA ILE A 419 -19.68 -21.84 -1.39
C ILE A 419 -21.05 -22.14 -1.99
N ARG A 420 -21.29 -21.71 -3.24
CA ARG A 420 -22.38 -22.28 -4.03
C ARG A 420 -21.92 -23.57 -4.69
N GLU A 421 -22.67 -24.64 -4.52
CA GLU A 421 -22.40 -25.89 -5.20
C GLU A 421 -22.74 -25.76 -6.69
N ALA A 422 -21.80 -26.10 -7.57
CA ALA A 422 -21.96 -25.87 -9.01
C ALA A 422 -23.12 -26.67 -9.65
N ALA A 423 -23.51 -27.80 -9.05
CA ALA A 423 -24.54 -28.68 -9.57
C ALA A 423 -25.97 -28.26 -9.13
N SER A 424 -26.14 -27.83 -7.89
CA SER A 424 -27.44 -27.52 -7.28
C SER A 424 -27.70 -26.01 -7.16
N GLY A 425 -26.65 -25.19 -7.13
CA GLY A 425 -26.71 -23.77 -6.81
C GLY A 425 -26.84 -23.47 -5.30
N GLU A 426 -27.07 -24.51 -4.49
CA GLU A 426 -27.33 -24.38 -3.06
C GLU A 426 -26.05 -24.03 -2.27
N PRO A 427 -26.17 -23.35 -1.11
CA PRO A 427 -25.02 -23.04 -0.28
C PRO A 427 -24.49 -24.29 0.44
N ALA A 428 -23.25 -24.69 0.13
CA ALA A 428 -22.52 -25.73 0.84
C ALA A 428 -21.56 -25.13 1.88
N GLN A 429 -21.49 -25.73 3.06
CA GLN A 429 -20.68 -25.25 4.19
C GLN A 429 -19.42 -26.10 4.35
N ILE A 430 -18.27 -25.45 4.49
CA ILE A 430 -16.97 -26.10 4.69
C ILE A 430 -16.38 -25.54 5.99
N PRO A 431 -16.27 -26.35 7.06
CA PRO A 431 -15.54 -25.97 8.26
C PRO A 431 -14.06 -25.74 7.95
N VAL A 432 -13.48 -24.70 8.56
CA VAL A 432 -12.08 -24.35 8.36
C VAL A 432 -11.33 -24.44 9.68
N ASP A 433 -10.19 -25.13 9.65
CA ASP A 433 -9.28 -25.19 10.79
C ASP A 433 -8.60 -23.83 10.97
N SER A 434 -9.01 -23.11 12.01
CA SER A 434 -8.49 -21.79 12.37
C SER A 434 -7.50 -21.85 13.54
N THR A 435 -7.01 -23.03 13.93
CA THR A 435 -6.16 -23.22 15.12
C THR A 435 -4.88 -22.39 15.05
N ALA A 436 -4.26 -22.31 13.88
CA ALA A 436 -3.05 -21.50 13.69
C ALA A 436 -3.31 -20.00 13.93
N VAL A 437 -4.48 -19.50 13.52
CA VAL A 437 -4.88 -18.10 13.68
C VAL A 437 -5.19 -17.79 15.14
N SER A 438 -5.97 -18.63 15.81
CA SER A 438 -6.35 -18.43 17.22
C SER A 438 -5.17 -18.57 18.19
N THR A 439 -4.18 -19.39 17.84
CA THR A 439 -2.93 -19.51 18.60
C THR A 439 -2.06 -18.26 18.47
N ARG A 440 -1.99 -17.67 17.27
CA ARG A 440 -1.17 -16.48 17.01
C ARG A 440 -1.83 -15.18 17.48
N PHE A 441 -3.15 -15.10 17.43
CA PHE A 441 -3.93 -13.92 17.81
C PHE A 441 -4.99 -14.30 18.86
N PRO A 442 -4.61 -14.44 20.14
CA PRO A 442 -5.52 -14.84 21.20
C PRO A 442 -6.58 -13.76 21.47
N GLY A 443 -7.86 -14.14 21.37
CA GLY A 443 -9.02 -13.27 21.58
C GLY A 443 -10.22 -13.72 20.74
N PRO A 444 -11.44 -13.21 21.00
CA PRO A 444 -12.56 -13.46 20.10
C PRO A 444 -12.21 -12.90 18.71
N SER A 445 -12.42 -13.69 17.66
CA SER A 445 -12.19 -13.31 16.26
C SER A 445 -13.16 -12.20 15.86
N ARG A 446 -12.87 -10.96 16.25
CA ARG A 446 -13.63 -9.78 15.85
C ARG A 446 -13.07 -9.24 14.54
N ASN A 447 -13.96 -8.72 13.70
CA ASN A 447 -13.67 -8.17 12.38
C ASN A 447 -12.36 -7.39 12.32
N CYS A 448 -11.51 -7.70 11.33
CA CYS A 448 -10.54 -6.76 10.79
C CYS A 448 -11.29 -5.68 9.99
N SER A 449 -11.96 -4.78 10.69
CA SER A 449 -12.40 -3.50 10.14
C SER A 449 -11.27 -2.48 10.34
N SER A 450 -11.04 -1.65 9.32
CA SER A 450 -10.12 -0.49 9.34
C SER A 450 -10.10 0.23 10.71
N PRO A 451 -8.94 0.69 11.22
CA PRO A 451 -8.88 1.43 12.48
C PRO A 451 -9.60 2.77 12.30
N GLY A 452 -10.78 2.87 12.88
CA GLY A 452 -11.64 4.04 12.78
C GLY A 452 -12.46 4.23 14.04
N THR A 453 -11.94 5.11 14.90
CA THR A 453 -12.65 5.90 15.91
C THR A 453 -13.32 5.13 17.06
N GLU A 454 -12.54 4.86 18.12
CA GLU A 454 -13.08 4.82 19.47
C GLU A 454 -13.42 6.25 19.94
N PRO A 455 -14.62 6.50 20.49
CA PRO A 455 -14.98 7.81 21.00
C PRO A 455 -14.46 7.98 22.44
N GLY A 456 -13.57 8.94 22.62
CA GLY A 456 -13.44 9.71 23.86
C GLY A 456 -12.48 9.16 24.90
N ARG A 457 -11.29 9.77 24.97
CA ARG A 457 -10.73 10.29 26.23
C ARG A 457 -10.10 11.66 25.97
N PRO A 458 -10.32 12.65 26.85
CA PRO A 458 -9.67 13.95 26.74
C PRO A 458 -8.25 13.88 27.34
N TRP A 459 -7.40 14.76 26.79
CA TRP A 459 -5.99 15.09 27.07
C TRP A 459 -4.95 14.27 26.31
#